data_AF-A0A642UNH3-F1
#
_entry.id   AF-A0A642UNH3-F1
#
_cell.length_a   1.000
_cell.length_b   1.000
_cell.length_c   1.000
_cell.angle_alpha   90.00
_cell.angle_beta   90.00
_cell.angle_gamma   90.00
#
_symmetry.space_group_name_H-M   'P 1'
#
loop_
_entity.id
_entity.type
_entity.pdbx_description
1 polymer ?
#
loop_
_entity_poly.entity_id
_entity_poly.type
_entity_poly.pdbx_seq_one_letter_code
_entity_poly.pdbx_strand_id
1 'polypeptide(L)'
;MSTETPTLRLGSTAPDFEADTSNGPIKFHDYIGDSWAILFSHPDDFTPVCTTELGAFAKLEPEFSKRNTKLIGLSASSAEKHRAWAVDIEDVTGAKVGFPIIADPERKIAHLYDMIDYQDATNLDDKGVQLTIRSVFIIDPSKKIRLIMAYPASTGRNSAEVIRVLDSLQLGDKNRITTPINWVRGDDVIVHPSVSNEEAKTLFPKFRIIKPYLRMTPLEVSDP
;
A
#
# COMPACT_ATOMS: atom_id res chain seq x y z
N MET A 1 -13.05 17.78 -24.24
CA MET A 1 -12.17 16.62 -24.51
C MET A 1 -12.45 15.64 -23.39
N SER A 2 -12.91 14.43 -23.71
CA SER A 2 -13.13 13.39 -22.70
C SER A 2 -11.80 13.06 -22.04
N THR A 3 -11.62 13.48 -20.79
CA THR A 3 -10.52 13.04 -19.93
C THR A 3 -10.81 11.58 -19.60
N GLU A 4 -10.37 10.64 -20.45
CA GLU A 4 -10.36 9.24 -20.06
C GLU A 4 -9.42 9.12 -18.85
N THR A 5 -9.99 8.86 -17.69
CA THR A 5 -9.22 8.47 -16.50
C THR A 5 -8.39 7.24 -16.87
N PRO A 6 -7.06 7.30 -16.79
CA PRO A 6 -6.23 6.18 -17.20
C PRO A 6 -6.56 4.96 -16.33
N THR A 7 -6.91 3.83 -16.96
CA THR A 7 -7.14 2.58 -16.24
C THR A 7 -5.82 2.13 -15.59
N LEU A 8 -5.74 2.24 -14.27
CA LEU A 8 -4.56 1.80 -13.53
C LEU A 8 -4.53 0.27 -13.43
N ARG A 9 -3.38 -0.32 -13.76
CA ARG A 9 -3.13 -1.75 -13.74
C ARG A 9 -1.79 -2.02 -13.08
N LEU A 10 -1.54 -3.28 -12.73
CA LEU A 10 -0.19 -3.69 -12.33
C LEU A 10 0.81 -3.38 -13.45
N GLY A 11 1.94 -2.77 -13.10
CA GLY A 11 2.97 -2.31 -14.04
C GLY A 11 2.73 -0.92 -14.64
N SER A 12 1.56 -0.30 -14.42
CA SER A 12 1.35 1.11 -14.76
C SER A 12 2.31 1.99 -13.95
N THR A 13 2.81 3.07 -14.55
CA THR A 13 3.45 4.14 -13.77
C THR A 13 2.36 4.82 -12.93
N ALA A 14 2.56 4.89 -11.61
CA ALA A 14 1.70 5.59 -10.69
C ALA A 14 1.61 7.07 -11.10
N PRO A 15 0.41 7.62 -11.31
CA PRO A 15 0.26 9.03 -11.68
C PRO A 15 0.95 9.96 -10.70
N ASP A 16 1.76 10.90 -11.20
CA ASP A 16 2.36 11.95 -10.38
C ASP A 16 1.35 13.08 -10.13
N PHE A 17 1.47 13.74 -8.98
CA PHE A 17 0.58 14.83 -8.59
C PHE A 17 1.27 15.75 -7.58
N GLU A 18 0.76 16.98 -7.48
CA GLU A 18 1.07 17.91 -6.41
C GLU A 18 -0.16 18.05 -5.51
N ALA A 19 0.06 18.06 -4.19
CA ALA A 19 -1.03 18.14 -3.22
C ALA A 19 -0.59 18.77 -1.90
N ASP A 20 -1.53 19.43 -1.24
CA ASP A 20 -1.40 19.76 0.18
C ASP A 20 -1.60 18.50 1.03
N THR A 21 -0.81 18.38 2.10
CA THR A 21 -0.94 17.29 3.06
C THR A 21 -0.94 17.80 4.50
N SER A 22 -1.26 16.92 5.45
CA SER A 22 -1.08 17.19 6.88
C SER A 22 0.32 17.69 7.23
N ASN A 23 1.35 17.29 6.48
CA ASN A 23 2.77 17.58 6.72
C ASN A 23 3.32 18.68 5.79
N GLY A 24 2.46 19.39 5.06
CA GLY A 24 2.84 20.40 4.06
C GLY A 24 2.69 19.92 2.63
N PRO A 25 2.95 20.80 1.64
CA PRO A 25 2.79 20.47 0.22
C PRO A 25 3.83 19.44 -0.23
N ILE A 26 3.42 18.55 -1.13
CA ILE A 26 4.29 17.55 -1.75
C ILE A 26 4.12 17.54 -3.27
N LYS A 27 5.15 17.05 -3.95
CA LYS A 27 5.04 16.40 -5.25
C LYS A 27 5.26 14.91 -5.07
N PHE A 28 4.32 14.07 -5.51
CA PHE A 28 4.25 12.68 -5.09
C PHE A 28 5.51 11.88 -5.46
N HIS A 29 6.00 12.00 -6.70
CA HIS A 29 7.20 11.28 -7.14
C HIS A 29 8.46 11.73 -6.40
N ASP A 30 8.56 13.02 -6.06
CA ASP A 30 9.67 13.57 -5.28
C ASP A 30 9.59 13.09 -3.82
N TYR A 31 8.38 13.06 -3.23
CA TYR A 31 8.15 12.53 -1.89
C TYR A 31 8.59 11.07 -1.78
N ILE A 32 8.23 10.22 -2.74
CA ILE A 32 8.59 8.80 -2.67
C ILE A 32 10.06 8.57 -3.00
N GLY A 33 10.67 9.35 -3.91
CA GLY A 33 12.10 9.25 -4.25
C GLY A 33 12.48 7.82 -4.67
N ASP A 34 13.56 7.27 -4.12
CA ASP A 34 14.00 5.89 -4.38
C ASP A 34 13.41 4.85 -3.39
N SER A 35 12.37 5.23 -2.64
CA SER A 35 11.66 4.34 -1.71
C SER A 35 10.46 3.69 -2.39
N TRP A 36 10.02 2.56 -1.83
CA TRP A 36 8.67 2.06 -2.07
C TRP A 36 7.64 3.00 -1.42
N ALA A 37 6.39 2.93 -1.86
CA ALA A 37 5.29 3.66 -1.24
C ALA A 37 4.02 2.83 -1.08
N ILE A 38 3.34 3.03 0.05
CA ILE A 38 1.96 2.60 0.27
C ILE A 38 1.09 3.85 0.22
N LEU A 39 0.38 4.05 -0.89
CA LEU A 39 -0.66 5.06 -1.02
C LEU A 39 -2.00 4.43 -0.68
N PHE A 40 -2.71 4.96 0.31
CA PHE A 40 -3.99 4.37 0.73
C PHE A 40 -5.04 5.45 1.02
N SER A 41 -6.29 5.19 0.64
CA SER A 41 -7.39 6.12 0.88
C SER A 41 -8.26 5.69 2.07
N HIS A 42 -9.01 6.63 2.64
CA HIS A 42 -10.08 6.35 3.59
C HIS A 42 -11.26 7.31 3.33
N PRO A 43 -12.52 6.89 3.55
CA PRO A 43 -13.69 7.69 3.18
C PRO A 43 -13.68 9.13 3.70
N ASP A 44 -13.57 9.32 5.01
CA ASP A 44 -13.54 10.64 5.64
C ASP A 44 -12.90 10.58 7.03
N ASP A 45 -12.42 11.73 7.49
CA ASP A 45 -11.89 11.94 8.82
C ASP A 45 -13.00 11.87 9.88
N PHE A 46 -12.63 11.69 11.16
CA PHE A 46 -13.58 11.59 12.29
C PHE A 46 -14.61 10.45 12.16
N THR A 47 -14.25 9.38 11.45
CA THR A 47 -15.08 8.17 11.32
C THR A 47 -14.44 6.97 12.03
N PRO A 48 -15.25 6.03 12.59
CA PRO A 48 -14.75 5.02 13.53
C PRO A 48 -13.76 4.04 12.90
N VAL A 49 -14.10 3.44 11.75
CA VAL A 49 -13.22 2.46 11.09
C VAL A 49 -11.92 3.12 10.64
N CYS A 50 -11.99 4.32 10.05
CA CYS A 50 -10.80 5.05 9.58
C CYS A 50 -9.84 5.34 10.75
N THR A 51 -10.37 5.68 11.93
CA THR A 51 -9.56 5.96 13.12
C THR A 51 -8.76 4.73 13.53
N THR A 52 -9.38 3.54 13.52
CA THR A 52 -8.69 2.28 13.82
C THR A 52 -7.63 1.93 12.78
N GLU A 53 -7.89 2.19 11.50
CA GLU A 53 -6.96 1.86 10.41
C GLU A 53 -5.73 2.75 10.41
N LEU A 54 -5.89 4.08 10.49
CA LEU A 54 -4.76 4.99 10.48
C LEU A 54 -3.89 4.81 11.73
N GLY A 55 -4.50 4.55 12.89
CA GLY A 55 -3.73 4.18 14.09
C GLY A 55 -2.96 2.87 13.92
N ALA A 56 -3.53 1.87 13.25
CA ALA A 56 -2.82 0.61 12.95
C ALA A 56 -1.64 0.83 11.98
N PHE A 57 -1.82 1.64 10.93
CA PHE A 57 -0.73 2.03 10.03
C PHE A 57 0.34 2.86 10.73
N ALA A 58 -0.04 3.77 11.64
CA ALA A 58 0.89 4.57 12.43
C ALA A 58 1.76 3.70 13.35
N LYS A 59 1.17 2.71 14.04
CA LYS A 59 1.95 1.73 14.83
C LYS A 59 2.95 0.95 13.99
N LEU A 60 2.61 0.69 12.73
CA LEU A 60 3.42 -0.09 11.80
C LEU A 60 4.38 0.75 10.96
N GLU A 61 4.31 2.09 11.01
CA GLU A 61 5.17 2.99 10.25
C GLU A 61 6.68 2.67 10.39
N PRO A 62 7.20 2.32 11.58
CA PRO A 62 8.59 1.87 11.72
C PRO A 62 8.91 0.59 10.92
N GLU A 63 7.96 -0.34 10.81
CA GLU A 63 8.14 -1.59 10.06
C GLU A 63 8.17 -1.35 8.54
N PHE A 64 7.39 -0.39 8.04
CA PHE A 64 7.48 0.07 6.65
C PHE A 64 8.81 0.79 6.39
N SER A 65 9.26 1.62 7.34
CA SER A 65 10.51 2.36 7.23
C SER A 65 11.73 1.43 7.14
N LYS A 66 11.79 0.36 7.94
CA LYS A 66 12.83 -0.69 7.84
C LYS A 66 12.88 -1.32 6.44
N ARG A 67 11.75 -1.39 5.75
CA ARG A 67 11.63 -1.90 4.38
C ARG A 67 11.84 -0.82 3.31
N ASN A 68 12.44 0.33 3.63
CA ASN A 68 12.58 1.48 2.74
C ASN A 68 11.25 1.84 2.03
N THR A 69 10.17 1.88 2.81
CA THR A 69 8.81 2.11 2.31
C THR A 69 8.16 3.27 3.05
N LYS A 70 7.61 4.23 2.29
CA LYS A 70 6.91 5.40 2.81
C LYS A 70 5.40 5.17 2.80
N LEU A 71 4.73 5.59 3.87
CA LEU A 71 3.27 5.61 3.93
C LEU A 71 2.75 6.97 3.46
N ILE A 72 1.56 6.99 2.85
CA ILE A 72 0.81 8.21 2.57
C ILE A 72 -0.70 7.92 2.51
N GLY A 73 -1.45 8.61 3.35
CA GLY A 73 -2.91 8.52 3.40
C GLY A 73 -3.58 9.50 2.44
N LEU A 74 -4.88 9.32 2.17
CA LEU A 74 -5.69 10.23 1.37
C LEU A 74 -7.16 10.19 1.80
N SER A 75 -7.79 11.36 1.92
CA SER A 75 -9.25 11.49 1.90
C SER A 75 -9.67 12.81 1.26
N ALA A 76 -10.98 13.01 1.12
CA ALA A 76 -11.52 14.26 0.61
C ALA A 76 -11.57 15.40 1.66
N SER A 77 -11.04 15.18 2.86
CA SER A 77 -11.01 16.20 3.92
C SER A 77 -9.87 17.21 3.70
N SER A 78 -9.86 18.30 4.46
CA SER A 78 -8.79 19.32 4.37
C SER A 78 -7.58 18.93 5.21
N ALA A 79 -6.40 19.48 4.89
CA ALA A 79 -5.18 19.27 5.67
C ALA A 79 -5.31 19.75 7.13
N GLU A 80 -6.15 20.74 7.39
CA GLU A 80 -6.47 21.19 8.75
C GLU A 80 -7.28 20.13 9.52
N LYS A 81 -8.31 19.55 8.89
CA LYS A 81 -9.08 18.43 9.48
C LYS A 81 -8.17 17.24 9.77
N HIS A 82 -7.27 16.88 8.85
CA HIS A 82 -6.31 15.80 9.08
C HIS A 82 -5.44 16.04 10.32
N ARG A 83 -4.91 17.26 10.48
CA ARG A 83 -4.08 17.63 11.64
C ARG A 83 -4.87 17.57 12.96
N ALA A 84 -6.11 18.05 12.94
CA ALA A 84 -6.98 17.96 14.12
C ALA A 84 -7.30 16.49 14.46
N TRP A 85 -7.68 15.70 13.47
CA TRP A 85 -8.06 14.30 13.65
C TRP A 85 -6.88 13.39 14.03
N ALA A 86 -5.65 13.71 13.62
CA ALA A 86 -4.46 12.98 14.04
C ALA A 86 -4.28 12.95 15.57
N VAL A 87 -4.76 13.98 16.29
CA VAL A 87 -4.76 14.01 17.76
C VAL A 87 -5.73 12.97 18.32
N ASP A 88 -6.94 12.86 17.76
CA ASP A 88 -7.94 11.86 18.16
C ASP A 88 -7.44 10.44 17.88
N ILE A 89 -6.76 10.22 16.75
CA ILE A 89 -6.15 8.92 16.44
C ILE A 89 -5.11 8.55 17.49
N GLU A 90 -4.25 9.51 17.89
CA GLU A 90 -3.24 9.28 18.91
C GLU A 90 -3.88 8.97 20.28
N ASP A 91 -4.91 9.71 20.67
CA ASP A 91 -5.65 9.48 21.92
C ASP A 91 -6.32 8.10 21.96
N VAL A 92 -7.03 7.73 20.89
CA VAL A 92 -7.78 6.46 20.81
C VAL A 92 -6.87 5.25 20.66
N THR A 93 -5.80 5.37 19.86
CA THR A 93 -5.00 4.21 19.45
C THR A 93 -3.64 4.13 20.16
N GLY A 94 -3.20 5.21 20.80
CA GLY A 94 -1.87 5.34 21.39
C GLY A 94 -0.76 5.48 20.37
N ALA A 95 -1.08 5.82 19.11
CA ALA A 95 -0.11 5.90 18.02
C ALA A 95 -0.23 7.22 17.27
N LYS A 96 0.87 7.95 17.22
CA LYS A 96 0.99 9.20 16.49
C LYS A 96 1.14 8.94 14.99
N VAL A 97 0.28 9.57 14.18
CA VAL A 97 0.39 9.54 12.72
C VAL A 97 1.57 10.41 12.28
N GLY A 98 2.67 9.80 11.83
CA GLY A 98 3.87 10.51 11.35
C GLY A 98 3.87 10.78 9.84
N PHE A 99 3.25 9.88 9.08
CA PHE A 99 3.15 9.98 7.62
C PHE A 99 2.15 11.07 7.16
N PRO A 100 2.33 11.65 5.96
CA PRO A 100 1.40 12.62 5.39
C PRO A 100 0.05 12.01 5.05
N ILE A 101 -1.02 12.79 5.24
CA ILE A 101 -2.36 12.53 4.71
C ILE A 101 -2.67 13.60 3.66
N ILE A 102 -2.93 13.18 2.42
CA ILE A 102 -3.27 14.03 1.29
C ILE A 102 -4.68 14.61 1.48
N ALA A 103 -4.77 15.93 1.37
CA ALA A 103 -6.04 16.64 1.33
C ALA A 103 -6.54 16.74 -0.13
N ASP A 104 -7.61 16.02 -0.46
CA ASP A 104 -8.19 15.99 -1.81
C ASP A 104 -9.66 16.43 -1.85
N PRO A 105 -9.99 17.67 -1.42
CA PRO A 105 -11.37 18.15 -1.33
C PRO A 105 -12.12 18.16 -2.66
N GLU A 106 -11.41 18.22 -3.78
CA GLU A 106 -11.96 18.20 -5.13
C GLU A 106 -11.94 16.80 -5.76
N ARG A 107 -11.47 15.77 -5.03
CA ARG A 107 -11.39 14.38 -5.48
C ARG A 107 -10.53 14.19 -6.74
N LYS A 108 -9.61 15.11 -7.03
CA LYS A 108 -8.79 15.07 -8.24
C LYS A 108 -7.90 13.83 -8.23
N ILE A 109 -7.25 13.56 -7.09
CA ILE A 109 -6.35 12.42 -6.93
C ILE A 109 -7.16 11.13 -6.75
N ALA A 110 -8.28 11.20 -6.03
CA ALA A 110 -9.21 10.09 -5.89
C ALA A 110 -9.77 9.63 -7.25
N HIS A 111 -10.12 10.54 -8.16
CA HIS A 111 -10.48 10.18 -9.53
C HIS A 111 -9.28 9.64 -10.32
N LEU A 112 -8.10 10.27 -10.18
CA LEU A 112 -6.88 9.84 -10.86
C LEU A 112 -6.45 8.41 -10.50
N TYR A 113 -6.71 8.00 -9.27
CA TYR A 113 -6.41 6.66 -8.74
C TYR A 113 -7.62 5.73 -8.66
N ASP A 114 -8.77 6.09 -9.25
CA ASP A 114 -9.99 5.28 -9.24
C ASP A 114 -10.42 4.82 -7.82
N MET A 115 -10.40 5.77 -6.88
CA MET A 115 -10.69 5.55 -5.46
C MET A 115 -12.11 5.96 -5.07
N ILE A 116 -12.95 6.42 -6.00
CA ILE A 116 -14.31 6.90 -5.68
C ILE A 116 -15.27 5.75 -5.45
N ASP A 117 -16.11 5.87 -4.43
CA ASP A 117 -17.16 4.90 -4.15
C ASP A 117 -18.35 5.05 -5.10
N TYR A 118 -18.29 4.33 -6.23
CA TYR A 118 -19.38 4.28 -7.20
C TYR A 118 -20.44 3.22 -6.88
N GLN A 119 -20.19 2.34 -5.91
CA GLN A 119 -21.11 1.24 -5.57
C GLN A 119 -22.10 1.64 -4.45
N ASP A 120 -21.66 2.47 -3.51
CA ASP A 120 -22.48 2.89 -2.37
C ASP A 120 -22.92 4.34 -2.51
N ALA A 121 -24.17 4.52 -2.97
CA ALA A 121 -24.77 5.85 -3.13
C ALA A 121 -25.00 6.60 -1.80
N THR A 122 -24.79 5.94 -0.65
CA THR A 122 -24.93 6.55 0.67
C THR A 122 -23.60 7.03 1.26
N ASN A 123 -22.47 6.62 0.67
CA ASN A 123 -21.14 7.05 1.09
C ASN A 123 -20.79 8.43 0.51
N LEU A 124 -21.46 9.46 1.04
CA LEU A 124 -21.39 10.85 0.57
C LEU A 124 -20.87 11.77 1.68
N ASP A 125 -20.26 12.89 1.28
CA ASP A 125 -19.98 14.00 2.18
C ASP A 125 -21.23 14.83 2.49
N ASP A 126 -21.09 15.84 3.36
CA ASP A 126 -22.18 16.76 3.74
C ASP A 126 -22.80 17.53 2.56
N LYS A 127 -22.14 17.54 1.39
CA LYS A 127 -22.60 18.19 0.16
C LYS A 127 -23.23 17.19 -0.82
N GLY A 128 -23.34 15.93 -0.45
CA GLY A 128 -23.88 14.86 -1.29
C GLY A 128 -22.91 14.36 -2.37
N VAL A 129 -21.60 14.60 -2.21
CA VAL A 129 -20.56 14.16 -3.16
C VAL A 129 -19.92 12.88 -2.66
N GLN A 130 -19.69 11.91 -3.55
CA GLN A 130 -19.09 10.62 -3.20
C GLN A 130 -17.75 10.77 -2.47
N LEU A 131 -17.57 9.93 -1.45
CA LEU A 131 -16.32 9.73 -0.73
C LEU A 131 -15.50 8.61 -1.38
N THR A 132 -14.27 8.43 -0.90
CA THR A 132 -13.42 7.35 -1.41
C THR A 132 -13.76 6.00 -0.79
N ILE A 133 -13.51 4.91 -1.52
CA ILE A 133 -13.36 3.57 -0.95
C ILE A 133 -12.04 3.46 -0.18
N ARG A 134 -11.79 2.30 0.44
CA ARG A 134 -10.54 1.98 1.14
C ARG A 134 -9.55 1.30 0.20
N SER A 135 -8.91 2.08 -0.68
CA SER A 135 -7.92 1.57 -1.62
C SER A 135 -6.52 1.51 -1.00
N VAL A 136 -5.69 0.60 -1.49
CA VAL A 136 -4.25 0.53 -1.19
C VAL A 136 -3.50 0.26 -2.50
N PHE A 137 -2.54 1.11 -2.80
CA PHE A 137 -1.59 0.96 -3.90
C PHE A 137 -0.19 0.73 -3.31
N ILE A 138 0.43 -0.39 -3.68
CA ILE A 138 1.85 -0.63 -3.39
C ILE A 138 2.64 -0.25 -4.63
N ILE A 139 3.53 0.73 -4.49
CA ILE A 139 4.27 1.36 -5.60
C ILE A 139 5.77 1.16 -5.36
N ASP A 140 6.49 0.70 -6.37
CA ASP A 140 7.94 0.47 -6.28
C ASP A 140 8.78 1.74 -6.55
N PRO A 141 10.11 1.70 -6.30
CA PRO A 141 10.99 2.85 -6.57
C PRO A 141 11.00 3.31 -8.03
N SER A 142 10.67 2.44 -8.98
CA SER A 142 10.50 2.76 -10.41
C SER A 142 9.13 3.36 -10.72
N LYS A 143 8.38 3.75 -9.68
CA LYS A 143 7.04 4.34 -9.74
C LYS A 143 6.01 3.39 -10.31
N LYS A 144 6.25 2.07 -10.32
CA LYS A 144 5.31 1.11 -10.87
C LYS A 144 4.34 0.62 -9.81
N ILE A 145 3.06 0.53 -10.17
CA ILE A 145 2.04 -0.08 -9.32
C ILE A 145 2.28 -1.59 -9.31
N ARG A 146 2.55 -2.15 -8.14
CA ARG A 146 2.88 -3.57 -7.94
C ARG A 146 1.73 -4.38 -7.37
N LEU A 147 0.83 -3.73 -6.65
CA LEU A 147 -0.37 -4.36 -6.08
C LEU A 147 -1.43 -3.29 -5.83
N ILE A 148 -2.69 -3.65 -6.07
CA ILE A 148 -3.87 -2.84 -5.76
C ILE A 148 -4.80 -3.68 -4.90
N MET A 149 -5.27 -3.12 -3.79
CA MET A 149 -6.37 -3.66 -2.99
C MET A 149 -7.48 -2.63 -2.90
N ALA A 150 -8.73 -3.07 -3.06
CA ALA A 150 -9.91 -2.23 -2.98
C ALA A 150 -10.90 -2.84 -1.98
N TYR A 151 -11.23 -2.08 -0.93
CA TYR A 151 -12.18 -2.47 0.10
C TYR A 151 -13.33 -1.45 0.15
N PRO A 152 -14.58 -1.87 0.35
CA PRO A 152 -15.69 -0.94 0.57
C PRO A 152 -15.51 -0.15 1.87
N ALA A 153 -16.22 0.97 2.03
CA ALA A 153 -16.20 1.74 3.26
C ALA A 153 -16.56 0.91 4.51
N SER A 154 -17.40 -0.11 4.35
CA SER A 154 -17.87 -1.00 5.43
C SER A 154 -16.85 -2.04 5.92
N THR A 155 -15.74 -2.26 5.21
CA THR A 155 -14.77 -3.32 5.54
C THR A 155 -13.40 -2.74 5.85
N GLY A 156 -13.01 -2.75 7.13
CA GLY A 156 -11.65 -2.40 7.55
C GLY A 156 -10.60 -3.33 6.94
N ARG A 157 -9.45 -2.77 6.56
CA ARG A 157 -8.31 -3.48 5.96
C ARG A 157 -7.51 -4.25 6.99
N ASN A 158 -6.83 -5.28 6.51
CA ASN A 158 -5.81 -5.99 7.28
C ASN A 158 -4.42 -5.36 7.02
N SER A 159 -3.90 -4.59 7.97
CA SER A 159 -2.58 -3.96 7.84
C SER A 159 -1.42 -4.96 7.81
N ALA A 160 -1.58 -6.13 8.45
CA ALA A 160 -0.59 -7.20 8.39
C ALA A 160 -0.46 -7.78 6.97
N GLU A 161 -1.56 -7.83 6.21
CA GLU A 161 -1.53 -8.25 4.81
C GLU A 161 -0.71 -7.28 3.96
N VAL A 162 -0.85 -5.96 4.19
CA VAL A 162 -0.07 -4.94 3.46
C VAL A 162 1.43 -5.12 3.66
N ILE A 163 1.87 -5.41 4.89
CA ILE A 163 3.29 -5.72 5.17
C ILE A 163 3.69 -7.05 4.54
N ARG A 164 2.86 -8.09 4.65
CA ARG A 164 3.15 -9.42 4.12
C ARG A 164 3.35 -9.39 2.60
N VAL A 165 2.49 -8.69 1.86
CA VAL A 165 2.63 -8.57 0.41
C VAL A 165 3.79 -7.66 0.01
N LEU A 166 4.10 -6.62 0.80
CA LEU A 166 5.31 -5.82 0.60
C LEU A 166 6.58 -6.68 0.75
N ASP A 167 6.64 -7.52 1.78
CA ASP A 167 7.73 -8.47 1.98
C ASP A 167 7.86 -9.45 0.81
N SER A 168 6.73 -10.02 0.36
CA SER A 168 6.70 -10.91 -0.81
C SER A 168 7.25 -10.23 -2.08
N LEU A 169 6.79 -9.01 -2.38
CA LEU A 169 7.23 -8.24 -3.54
C LEU A 169 8.73 -7.94 -3.49
N GLN A 170 9.21 -7.43 -2.35
CA GLN A 170 10.62 -7.07 -2.21
C GLN A 170 11.54 -8.30 -2.23
N LEU A 171 11.11 -9.43 -1.67
CA LEU A 171 11.90 -10.67 -1.74
C LEU A 171 11.93 -11.24 -3.14
N GLY A 172 10.83 -11.19 -3.90
CA GLY A 172 10.78 -11.61 -5.29
C GLY A 172 11.63 -10.74 -6.22
N ASP A 173 11.75 -9.44 -5.92
CA ASP A 173 12.61 -8.53 -6.68
C ASP A 173 14.11 -8.79 -6.41
N LYS A 174 14.46 -9.10 -5.15
CA LYS A 174 15.86 -9.35 -4.74
C LYS A 174 16.33 -10.77 -5.02
N ASN A 175 15.41 -11.75 -5.00
CA ASN A 175 15.72 -13.16 -5.09
C ASN A 175 14.89 -13.79 -6.20
N ARG A 176 15.46 -14.72 -6.96
CA ARG A 176 14.75 -15.42 -8.05
C ARG A 176 13.80 -16.50 -7.50
N ILE A 177 12.81 -16.06 -6.72
CA ILE A 177 11.84 -16.87 -5.98
C ILE A 177 10.41 -16.41 -6.24
N THR A 178 9.44 -17.17 -5.73
CA THR A 178 8.03 -16.80 -5.65
C THR A 178 7.49 -17.24 -4.30
N THR A 179 6.63 -16.46 -3.66
CA THR A 179 6.03 -16.83 -2.37
C THR A 179 4.75 -17.65 -2.59
N PRO A 180 4.56 -18.80 -1.93
CA PRO A 180 3.33 -19.60 -2.06
C PRO A 180 2.10 -18.94 -1.43
N ILE A 181 0.94 -19.59 -1.59
CA ILE A 181 -0.31 -19.19 -0.93
C ILE A 181 -0.11 -19.10 0.59
N ASN A 182 -0.69 -18.05 1.21
CA ASN A 182 -0.61 -17.77 2.65
C ASN A 182 0.81 -17.61 3.22
N TRP A 183 1.82 -17.48 2.37
CA TRP A 183 3.21 -17.33 2.81
C TRP A 183 3.36 -16.14 3.75
N VAL A 184 4.02 -16.37 4.89
CA VAL A 184 4.55 -15.33 5.77
C VAL A 184 6.07 -15.40 5.83
N ARG A 185 6.70 -14.30 6.25
CA ARG A 185 8.17 -14.24 6.36
C ARG A 185 8.69 -15.37 7.24
N GLY A 186 9.67 -16.12 6.74
CA GLY A 186 10.23 -17.30 7.40
C GLY A 186 9.73 -18.63 6.84
N ASP A 187 8.59 -18.63 6.14
CA ASP A 187 8.13 -19.82 5.41
C ASP A 187 9.01 -20.09 4.18
N ASP A 188 9.03 -21.35 3.77
CA ASP A 188 9.67 -21.75 2.52
C ASP A 188 9.05 -21.06 1.30
N VAL A 189 9.91 -20.71 0.35
CA VAL A 189 9.54 -20.08 -0.92
C VAL A 189 9.68 -21.07 -2.07
N ILE A 190 9.06 -20.74 -3.20
CA ILE A 190 9.17 -21.49 -4.45
C ILE A 190 10.38 -20.94 -5.23
N VAL A 191 11.26 -21.82 -5.71
CA VAL A 191 12.32 -21.44 -6.66
C VAL A 191 11.65 -21.04 -7.97
N HIS A 192 11.92 -19.82 -8.46
CA HIS A 192 11.21 -19.27 -9.62
C HIS A 192 11.32 -20.22 -10.84
N PRO A 193 10.23 -20.43 -11.62
CA PRO A 193 10.24 -21.39 -12.73
C PRO A 193 11.33 -21.16 -13.78
N SER A 194 11.79 -19.92 -13.95
CA SER A 194 12.88 -19.59 -14.89
C SER A 194 14.26 -20.07 -14.44
N VAL A 195 14.45 -20.47 -13.18
CA VAL A 195 15.74 -20.90 -12.64
C VAL A 195 15.93 -22.37 -13.00
N SER A 196 17.01 -22.74 -13.68
CA SER A 196 17.28 -24.15 -13.99
C SER A 196 17.64 -24.96 -12.74
N ASN A 197 17.59 -26.29 -12.78
CA ASN A 197 18.00 -27.10 -11.63
C ASN A 197 19.50 -26.95 -11.31
N GLU A 198 20.35 -26.78 -12.31
CA GLU A 198 21.78 -26.57 -12.10
C GLU A 198 22.05 -25.22 -11.44
N GLU A 199 21.34 -24.18 -11.87
CA GLU A 199 21.44 -22.86 -11.26
C GLU A 199 20.87 -22.85 -9.83
N ALA A 200 19.77 -23.57 -9.60
CA ALA A 200 19.15 -23.68 -8.27
C ALA A 200 20.09 -24.32 -7.23
N LYS A 201 20.97 -25.26 -7.62
CA LYS A 201 21.99 -25.83 -6.71
C LYS A 201 22.93 -24.76 -6.14
N THR A 202 23.23 -23.73 -6.93
CA THR A 202 24.10 -22.62 -6.52
C THR A 202 23.32 -21.56 -5.74
N LEU A 203 22.17 -21.12 -6.27
CA LEU A 203 21.39 -20.04 -5.67
C LEU A 203 20.68 -20.46 -4.37
N PHE A 204 20.22 -21.72 -4.32
CA PHE A 204 19.39 -22.24 -3.24
C PHE A 204 19.85 -23.65 -2.83
N PRO A 205 21.03 -23.83 -2.21
CA PRO A 205 21.61 -25.15 -1.96
C PRO A 205 20.72 -26.12 -1.16
N LYS A 206 19.76 -25.58 -0.40
CA LYS A 206 18.78 -26.33 0.41
C LYS A 206 17.45 -26.60 -0.32
N PHE A 207 17.36 -26.33 -1.63
CA PHE A 207 16.13 -26.53 -2.39
C PHE A 207 15.78 -28.02 -2.52
N ARG A 208 14.48 -28.29 -2.55
CA ARG A 208 13.91 -29.63 -2.72
C ARG A 208 12.95 -29.64 -3.90
N ILE A 209 13.04 -30.67 -4.73
CA ILE A 209 12.13 -30.90 -5.86
C ILE A 209 10.96 -31.74 -5.35
N ILE A 210 9.78 -31.14 -5.25
CA ILE A 210 8.54 -31.84 -4.88
C ILE A 210 7.89 -32.43 -6.15
N LYS A 211 7.87 -31.63 -7.21
CA LYS A 211 7.48 -32.00 -8.58
C LYS A 211 8.40 -31.26 -9.56
N PRO A 212 8.47 -31.68 -10.84
CA PRO A 212 9.28 -30.98 -11.84
C PRO A 212 9.03 -29.47 -11.92
N TYR A 213 7.79 -29.03 -11.66
CA TYR A 213 7.39 -27.62 -11.65
C TYR A 213 7.35 -26.98 -10.24
N LEU A 214 7.46 -27.78 -9.17
CA LEU A 214 7.31 -27.32 -7.78
C LEU A 214 8.57 -27.64 -7.00
N ARG A 215 9.37 -26.60 -6.82
CA ARG A 215 10.64 -26.65 -6.09
C ARG A 215 10.59 -25.66 -4.95
N MET A 216 10.79 -26.13 -3.73
CA MET A 216 10.70 -25.30 -2.53
C MET A 216 12.10 -25.11 -1.96
N THR A 217 12.36 -23.98 -1.30
CA THR A 217 13.60 -23.76 -0.56
C THR A 217 13.30 -22.90 0.67
N PRO A 218 13.97 -23.17 1.81
CA PRO A 218 14.06 -22.15 2.85
C PRO A 218 14.80 -20.94 2.28
N LEU A 219 14.38 -19.74 2.69
CA LEU A 219 15.08 -18.50 2.41
C LEU A 219 15.56 -17.93 3.73
N GLU A 220 16.88 -17.84 3.92
CA GLU A 220 17.46 -17.15 5.07
C GLU A 220 17.25 -15.65 4.84
N VAL A 221 16.21 -15.10 5.46
CA VAL A 221 15.89 -13.68 5.34
C VAL A 221 16.42 -12.97 6.58
N SER A 222 17.41 -12.08 6.43
CA SER A 222 17.79 -11.17 7.51
C SER A 222 16.61 -10.25 7.84
N ASP A 223 16.50 -9.78 9.09
CA ASP A 223 15.52 -8.75 9.42
C ASP A 223 15.73 -7.52 8.51
N PRO A 224 14.66 -6.87 8.03
CA PRO A 224 14.75 -5.68 7.18
C PRO A 224 15.46 -4.52 7.87
#